data_AF-A0A353RM16-F1
#
_entry.id   AF-A0A353RM16-F1
#
_cell.length_a   1.000
_cell.length_b   1.000
_cell.length_c   1.000
_cell.angle_alpha   90.00
_cell.angle_beta   90.00
_cell.angle_gamma   90.00
#
_symmetry.space_group_name_H-M   'P 1'
#
loop_
_entity.id
_entity.type
_entity.pdbx_description
1 polymer ?
#
loop_
_entity_poly.entity_id
_entity_poly.type
_entity_poly.pdbx_seq_one_letter_code
_entity_poly.pdbx_strand_id
1 'polypeptide(L)'
;MKYEDLKILDELREKGSISEEEYQREKAKILNDEGSSYSGSARKPLFGMAENTYLMLMHLSQFAGIVIPLAGFVVPILMWIANKETNEKVDLHGKNILNFMISFAIYAAVLAITVIGIPLAVVIGIVYVVFVILASVKANNGEYWKYPFTIQFIK
;
A
#
# COMPACT_ATOMS: atom_id res chain seq x y z
N MET A 1 -5.31 -25.94 -3.29
CA MET A 1 -4.29 -25.45 -4.23
C MET A 1 -2.99 -26.23 -4.18
N LYS A 2 -2.11 -26.15 -3.17
CA LYS A 2 -0.89 -27.00 -3.15
C LYS A 2 -1.16 -28.50 -3.40
N TYR A 3 -2.23 -29.06 -2.83
CA TYR A 3 -2.66 -30.44 -3.09
C TYR A 3 -3.26 -30.70 -4.48
N GLU A 4 -3.92 -29.71 -5.09
CA GLU A 4 -4.51 -29.84 -6.44
C GLU A 4 -3.41 -29.80 -7.50
N ASP A 5 -2.45 -28.89 -7.35
CA ASP A 5 -1.29 -28.77 -8.24
C ASP A 5 -0.41 -30.02 -8.17
N LEU A 6 -0.21 -30.57 -6.97
CA LEU A 6 0.47 -31.86 -6.79
C LEU A 6 -0.29 -33.01 -7.45
N LYS A 7 -1.63 -33.02 -7.39
CA LYS A 7 -2.45 -34.06 -8.01
C LYS A 7 -2.38 -34.01 -9.53
N ILE A 8 -2.43 -32.82 -10.12
CA ILE A 8 -2.27 -32.62 -11.57
C ILE A 8 -0.87 -33.08 -12.01
N LEU A 9 0.16 -32.74 -11.23
CA LEU A 9 1.54 -33.14 -11.53
C LEU A 9 1.72 -34.67 -11.46
N ASP A 10 1.11 -35.33 -10.48
CA ASP A 10 1.07 -36.79 -10.38
C ASP A 10 0.33 -37.42 -11.57
N GLU A 11 -0.79 -36.83 -12.00
CA GLU A 11 -1.57 -37.30 -13.14
C GLU A 11 -0.81 -37.14 -14.47
N LEU A 12 -0.08 -36.03 -14.64
CA LEU A 12 0.78 -35.80 -15.82
C LEU A 12 1.94 -36.79 -15.87
N ARG A 13 2.54 -37.12 -14.71
CA ARG A 13 3.56 -38.17 -14.61
C ARG A 13 2.98 -39.54 -14.95
N GLU A 14 1.81 -39.88 -14.40
CA GLU A 14 1.15 -41.17 -14.65
C GLU A 14 0.75 -41.33 -16.12
N LYS A 15 0.35 -40.25 -16.79
CA LYS A 15 0.10 -40.21 -18.23
C LYS A 15 1.38 -40.26 -19.10
N GLY A 16 2.56 -40.19 -18.48
CA GLY A 16 3.85 -40.15 -19.19
C GLY A 16 4.08 -38.85 -19.97
N SER A 17 3.29 -37.81 -19.72
CA SER A 17 3.38 -36.51 -20.39
C SER A 17 4.59 -35.69 -19.95
N ILE A 18 5.15 -36.02 -18.79
CA ILE A 18 6.34 -35.38 -18.21
C ILE A 18 7.32 -36.44 -17.72
N SER A 19 8.61 -36.09 -17.70
CA SER A 19 9.67 -36.96 -17.16
C SER A 19 9.72 -36.91 -15.63
N GLU A 20 10.31 -37.93 -14.99
CA GLU A 20 10.49 -37.96 -13.54
C GLU A 20 11.35 -36.79 -13.04
N GLU A 21 12.35 -36.37 -13.82
CA GLU A 21 13.18 -35.20 -13.50
C GLU A 21 12.37 -33.91 -13.49
N GLU A 22 11.48 -33.74 -14.47
CA GLU A 22 10.60 -32.58 -14.59
C GLU A 22 9.54 -32.57 -13.47
N TYR A 23 8.99 -33.75 -13.14
CA TYR A 23 8.12 -33.94 -11.98
C TYR A 23 8.80 -33.50 -10.68
N GLN A 24 10.02 -33.98 -10.39
CA GLN A 24 10.71 -33.65 -9.15
C GLN A 24 11.09 -32.16 -9.08
N ARG A 25 11.48 -31.56 -10.22
CA ARG A 25 11.77 -30.12 -10.31
C ARG A 25 10.55 -29.27 -10.00
N GLU A 26 9.40 -29.60 -10.61
CA GLU A 26 8.19 -28.80 -10.44
C GLU A 26 7.56 -29.04 -9.07
N LYS A 27 7.61 -30.27 -8.56
CA LYS A 27 7.24 -30.60 -7.19
C LYS A 27 8.07 -29.83 -6.17
N ALA A 28 9.39 -29.74 -6.36
CA ALA A 28 10.26 -28.97 -5.48
C ALA A 28 9.93 -27.48 -5.50
N LYS A 29 9.58 -26.91 -6.67
CA LYS A 29 9.09 -25.52 -6.75
C LYS A 29 7.78 -25.33 -5.99
N ILE A 30 6.78 -26.20 -6.19
CA ILE A 30 5.50 -26.14 -5.48
C ILE A 30 5.69 -26.33 -3.96
N LEU A 31 6.63 -27.17 -3.55
CA LEU A 31 6.94 -27.43 -2.15
C LEU A 31 7.69 -26.27 -1.49
N ASN A 32 8.65 -25.66 -2.20
CA ASN A 32 9.49 -24.56 -1.71
C ASN A 32 8.91 -23.16 -1.96
N ASP A 33 7.79 -23.04 -2.69
CA ASP A 33 7.02 -21.80 -2.74
C ASP A 33 6.33 -21.57 -1.38
N GLU A 34 7.06 -20.94 -0.46
CA GLU A 34 6.62 -20.57 0.89
C GLU A 34 5.64 -19.37 0.91
N GLY A 35 5.00 -19.02 -0.20
CA GLY A 35 4.40 -17.67 -0.31
C GLY A 35 3.04 -17.51 -0.95
N SER A 36 2.52 -18.41 -1.78
CA SER A 36 1.23 -18.16 -2.44
C SER A 36 0.12 -19.07 -1.92
N SER A 37 -0.41 -18.71 -0.76
CA SER A 37 -1.81 -18.97 -0.46
C SER A 37 -2.64 -18.28 -1.53
N TYR A 38 -3.02 -19.01 -2.57
CA TYR A 38 -4.07 -18.57 -3.47
C TYR A 38 -5.37 -18.51 -2.66
N SER A 39 -5.75 -17.31 -2.25
CA SER A 39 -7.16 -16.97 -2.07
C SER A 39 -7.69 -16.67 -3.46
N GLY A 40 -8.79 -17.32 -3.85
CA GLY A 40 -9.44 -17.04 -5.11
C GLY A 40 -9.89 -15.58 -5.16
N SER A 41 -9.19 -14.74 -5.91
CA SER A 41 -9.75 -13.53 -6.49
C SER A 41 -8.82 -13.02 -7.58
N ALA A 42 -9.30 -13.01 -8.82
CA ALA A 42 -8.69 -12.18 -9.85
C ALA A 42 -8.82 -10.71 -9.42
N ARG A 43 -7.82 -10.15 -8.72
CA ARG A 43 -7.70 -8.70 -8.50
C ARG A 43 -6.33 -8.21 -8.94
N LYS A 44 -6.25 -7.64 -10.14
CA LYS A 44 -5.24 -6.64 -10.50
C LYS A 44 -6.03 -5.40 -10.96
N PRO A 45 -5.74 -4.19 -10.44
CA PRO A 45 -4.47 -3.55 -10.77
C PRO A 45 -3.87 -2.62 -9.69
N LEU A 46 -3.07 -3.16 -8.75
CA LEU A 46 -2.06 -2.36 -8.01
C LEU A 46 -0.84 -2.03 -8.90
N PHE A 47 -1.07 -1.83 -10.21
CA PHE A 47 -0.03 -1.75 -11.25
C PHE A 47 0.99 -2.91 -11.23
N GLY A 48 0.55 -4.10 -10.82
CA GLY A 48 1.42 -5.27 -10.69
C GLY A 48 2.34 -5.27 -9.46
N MET A 49 2.22 -4.28 -8.57
CA MET A 49 2.95 -4.23 -7.31
C MET A 49 2.30 -5.10 -6.23
N ALA A 50 3.09 -5.49 -5.23
CA ALA A 50 2.57 -6.07 -4.00
C ALA A 50 1.70 -5.04 -3.23
N GLU A 51 0.66 -5.52 -2.55
CA GLU A 51 -0.28 -4.68 -1.79
C GLU A 51 0.42 -3.75 -0.80
N ASN A 52 1.26 -4.30 0.07
CA ASN A 52 1.98 -3.53 1.09
C ASN A 52 2.90 -2.48 0.46
N THR A 53 3.58 -2.82 -0.65
CA THR A 53 4.42 -1.88 -1.40
C THR A 53 3.58 -0.74 -1.99
N TYR A 54 2.42 -1.06 -2.56
CA TYR A 54 1.51 -0.06 -3.10
C TYR A 54 1.00 0.90 -2.00
N LEU A 55 0.60 0.36 -0.85
CA LEU A 55 0.14 1.14 0.29
C LEU A 55 1.26 2.02 0.86
N MET A 56 2.48 1.49 1.01
CA MET A 56 3.66 2.26 1.40
C MET A 56 3.91 3.42 0.43
N LEU A 57 3.92 3.15 -0.88
CA LEU A 57 4.15 4.17 -1.91
C LEU A 57 3.03 5.23 -1.91
N MET A 58 1.80 4.85 -1.61
CA MET A 58 0.69 5.79 -1.49
C MET A 58 0.95 6.81 -0.36
N HIS A 59 1.42 6.37 0.80
CA HIS A 59 1.84 7.29 1.87
C HIS A 59 3.05 8.14 1.46
N LEU A 60 4.11 7.52 0.93
CA LEU A 60 5.33 8.24 0.51
C LEU A 60 5.07 9.25 -0.62
N SER A 61 4.07 9.00 -1.47
CA SER A 61 3.73 9.89 -2.58
C SER A 61 3.29 11.29 -2.11
N GLN A 62 2.93 11.46 -0.84
CA GLN A 62 2.68 12.76 -0.23
C GLN A 62 3.92 13.69 -0.31
N PHE A 63 5.13 13.12 -0.38
CA PHE A 63 6.37 13.87 -0.55
C PHE A 63 6.68 14.26 -2.00
N ALA A 64 5.86 13.86 -2.99
CA ALA A 64 6.05 14.29 -4.38
C ALA A 64 6.02 15.82 -4.54
N GLY A 65 5.38 16.52 -3.59
CA GLY A 65 5.35 17.98 -3.49
C GLY A 65 6.71 18.65 -3.36
N ILE A 66 7.73 17.91 -2.89
CA ILE A 66 9.12 18.40 -2.76
C ILE A 66 9.74 18.63 -4.14
N VAL A 67 9.40 17.79 -5.13
CA VAL A 67 9.96 17.85 -6.49
C VAL A 67 9.07 18.71 -7.39
N ILE A 68 7.76 18.45 -7.37
CA ILE A 68 6.78 19.16 -8.20
C ILE A 68 5.74 19.76 -7.26
N PRO A 69 5.63 21.10 -7.18
CA PRO A 69 4.59 21.74 -6.36
C PRO A 69 3.21 21.13 -6.63
N LEU A 70 2.40 20.97 -5.58
CA LEU A 70 1.07 20.33 -5.60
C LEU A 70 1.04 18.82 -5.86
N ALA A 71 2.09 18.20 -6.39
CA ALA A 71 2.10 16.76 -6.66
C ALA A 71 1.91 15.92 -5.38
N GLY A 72 2.38 16.40 -4.23
CA GLY A 72 2.18 15.77 -2.92
C GLY A 72 0.72 15.67 -2.49
N PHE A 73 -0.19 16.43 -3.13
CA PHE A 73 -1.63 16.28 -2.93
C PHE A 73 -2.25 15.38 -3.99
N VAL A 74 -1.86 15.57 -5.25
CA VAL A 74 -2.49 14.91 -6.39
C VAL A 74 -2.13 13.44 -6.48
N VAL A 75 -0.85 13.09 -6.36
CA VAL A 75 -0.37 11.70 -6.54
C VAL A 75 -1.02 10.71 -5.55
N PRO A 76 -1.05 10.94 -4.22
CA PRO A 76 -1.70 9.99 -3.30
C PRO A 76 -3.20 9.82 -3.58
N ILE A 77 -3.90 10.90 -3.99
CA ILE A 77 -5.32 10.85 -4.32
C ILE A 77 -5.55 10.05 -5.60
N LEU A 78 -4.72 10.24 -6.63
CA LEU A 78 -4.80 9.44 -7.86
C LEU A 78 -4.55 7.95 -7.57
N MET A 79 -3.54 7.64 -6.76
CA MET A 79 -3.28 6.26 -6.31
C MET A 79 -4.47 5.67 -5.54
N TRP A 80 -5.12 6.45 -4.69
CA TRP A 80 -6.31 5.99 -3.97
C TRP A 80 -7.51 5.76 -4.92
N ILE A 81 -7.88 6.74 -5.75
CA ILE A 81 -9.04 6.64 -6.64
C ILE A 81 -8.88 5.50 -7.66
N ALA A 82 -7.67 5.28 -8.17
CA ALA A 82 -7.40 4.23 -9.15
C ALA A 82 -7.68 2.81 -8.62
N ASN A 83 -7.60 2.60 -7.30
CA ASN A 83 -7.61 1.26 -6.70
C ASN A 83 -8.56 1.08 -5.51
N LYS A 84 -9.29 2.11 -5.07
CA LYS A 84 -10.22 2.03 -3.93
C LYS A 84 -11.39 1.07 -4.14
N GLU A 85 -11.89 0.95 -5.36
CA GLU A 85 -13.03 0.07 -5.67
C GLU A 85 -12.60 -1.40 -5.77
N THR A 86 -11.30 -1.67 -5.95
CA THR A 86 -10.76 -3.02 -6.16
C THR A 86 -10.04 -3.56 -4.92
N ASN A 87 -9.55 -2.70 -4.03
CA ASN A 87 -8.81 -3.08 -2.85
C ASN A 87 -9.27 -2.31 -1.60
N GLU A 88 -9.81 -3.04 -0.63
CA GLU A 88 -10.35 -2.49 0.62
C GLU A 88 -9.28 -1.82 1.48
N LYS A 89 -8.04 -2.34 1.49
CA LYS A 89 -6.93 -1.71 2.22
C LYS A 89 -6.50 -0.42 1.54
N VAL A 90 -6.53 -0.36 0.21
CA VAL A 90 -6.32 0.89 -0.52
C VAL A 90 -7.37 1.92 -0.14
N ASP A 91 -8.64 1.53 -0.06
CA ASP A 91 -9.68 2.46 0.39
C ASP A 91 -9.45 2.94 1.82
N LEU A 92 -9.15 2.03 2.74
CA LEU A 92 -8.87 2.32 4.14
C LEU A 92 -7.68 3.30 4.31
N HIS A 93 -6.55 3.01 3.67
CA HIS A 93 -5.36 3.86 3.74
C HIS A 93 -5.58 5.20 3.05
N GLY A 94 -6.26 5.21 1.89
CA GLY A 94 -6.55 6.44 1.15
C GLY A 94 -7.47 7.40 1.90
N LYS A 95 -8.51 6.90 2.58
CA LYS A 95 -9.35 7.72 3.46
C LYS A 95 -8.54 8.32 4.62
N ASN A 96 -7.66 7.53 5.23
CA ASN A 96 -6.78 7.98 6.31
C ASN A 96 -5.81 9.08 5.82
N ILE A 97 -5.20 8.89 4.64
CA ILE A 97 -4.33 9.87 3.98
C ILE A 97 -5.08 11.17 3.70
N LEU A 98 -6.26 11.10 3.09
CA LEU A 98 -7.02 12.29 2.71
C LEU A 98 -7.49 13.08 3.95
N ASN A 99 -7.99 12.38 4.97
CA ASN A 99 -8.36 12.99 6.24
C ASN A 99 -7.15 13.72 6.89
N PHE A 100 -5.98 13.08 6.88
CA PHE A 100 -4.75 13.68 7.41
C PHE A 100 -4.32 14.92 6.64
N MET A 101 -4.35 14.86 5.30
CA MET A 101 -4.00 16.00 4.44
C MET A 101 -4.92 17.19 4.66
N ILE A 102 -6.24 16.96 4.74
CA ILE A 102 -7.20 18.03 5.01
C ILE A 102 -6.97 18.61 6.42
N SER A 103 -6.73 17.76 7.41
CA SER A 103 -6.45 18.20 8.79
C SER A 103 -5.22 19.10 8.86
N PHE A 104 -4.10 18.67 8.26
CA PHE A 104 -2.86 19.46 8.23
C PHE A 104 -2.96 20.72 7.38
N ALA A 105 -3.73 20.70 6.28
CA ALA A 105 -4.00 21.90 5.49
C ALA A 105 -4.75 22.95 6.32
N ILE A 106 -5.74 22.54 7.13
CA ILE A 106 -6.45 23.44 8.05
C ILE A 106 -5.49 23.99 9.11
N TYR A 107 -4.65 23.13 9.71
CA TYR A 107 -3.66 23.58 10.71
C TYR A 107 -2.68 24.59 10.11
N ALA A 108 -2.16 24.33 8.92
CA ALA A 108 -1.27 25.24 8.22
C ALA A 108 -1.95 26.59 7.88
N ALA A 109 -3.21 26.56 7.43
CA ALA A 109 -3.98 27.77 7.12
C ALA A 109 -4.22 28.64 8.36
N VAL A 110 -4.55 28.03 9.50
CA VAL A 110 -4.71 28.74 10.77
C VAL A 110 -3.40 29.37 11.21
N LEU A 111 -2.28 28.63 11.12
CA LEU A 111 -0.97 29.16 11.49
C LEU A 111 -0.53 30.33 10.61
N ALA A 112 -0.81 30.28 9.30
CA ALA A 112 -0.42 31.33 8.36
C ALA A 112 -1.03 32.70 8.69
N ILE A 113 -2.17 32.74 9.39
CA ILE A 113 -2.87 33.98 9.78
C ILE A 113 -2.31 34.54 11.11
N THR A 114 -1.49 33.78 11.84
CA THR A 114 -0.95 34.17 13.15
C THR A 114 0.50 34.69 13.08
N VAL A 115 0.82 35.73 13.86
CA VAL A 115 2.17 36.34 13.91
C VAL A 115 3.27 35.35 14.38
N ILE A 116 2.90 34.33 15.15
CA ILE A 116 3.81 33.28 15.67
C ILE A 116 3.86 32.06 14.72
N GLY A 117 3.27 32.16 13.52
CA GLY A 117 3.06 31.05 12.61
C GLY A 117 4.35 30.39 12.10
N ILE A 118 5.44 31.14 11.89
CA ILE A 118 6.64 30.63 11.22
C ILE A 118 7.38 29.55 12.04
N PRO A 119 7.77 29.77 13.31
CA PRO A 119 8.42 28.73 14.10
C PRO A 119 7.54 27.50 14.30
N LEU A 120 6.23 27.71 14.49
CA LEU A 120 5.29 26.62 14.73
C LEU A 120 5.02 25.81 13.44
N ALA A 121 5.05 26.46 12.27
CA ALA A 121 4.93 25.78 10.97
C ALA A 121 6.08 24.81 10.73
N VAL A 122 7.31 25.14 11.16
CA VAL A 122 8.47 24.22 11.07
C VAL A 122 8.22 22.97 11.91
N VAL A 123 7.75 23.13 13.15
CA VAL A 123 7.44 22.00 14.04
C VAL A 123 6.35 21.11 13.43
N ILE A 124 5.27 21.71 12.92
CA ILE A 124 4.20 20.95 12.24
C ILE A 124 4.73 20.22 11.00
N GLY A 125 5.59 20.86 10.20
CA GLY A 125 6.21 20.23 9.02
C GLY A 125 7.04 18.99 9.39
N ILE A 126 7.83 19.08 10.47
CA ILE A 126 8.60 17.92 10.97
C ILE A 126 7.66 16.81 11.44
N VAL A 127 6.63 17.13 12.22
CA VAL A 127 5.63 16.15 12.68
C VAL A 127 4.93 15.46 11.49
N TYR A 128 4.57 16.23 10.47
CA TYR A 128 3.99 15.70 9.24
C TYR A 128 4.91 14.66 8.60
N VAL A 129 6.18 15.01 8.37
CA VAL A 129 7.17 14.12 7.76
C VAL A 129 7.33 12.82 8.57
N VAL A 130 7.49 12.94 9.89
CA VAL A 130 7.63 11.77 10.78
C VAL A 130 6.42 10.85 10.67
N PHE A 131 5.21 11.40 10.68
CA PHE A 131 3.99 10.59 10.60
C PHE A 131 3.83 9.90 9.25
N VAL A 132 4.14 10.57 8.13
CA VAL A 132 4.11 9.95 6.81
C VAL A 132 5.10 8.79 6.72
N ILE A 133 6.32 8.95 7.27
CA ILE A 133 7.31 7.87 7.31
C ILE A 133 6.81 6.71 8.16
N LEU A 134 6.28 6.96 9.36
CA LEU A 134 5.74 5.90 10.24
C LEU A 134 4.58 5.14 9.58
N ALA A 135 3.65 5.86 8.95
CA ALA A 135 2.54 5.25 8.21
C ALA A 135 3.05 4.40 7.04
N SER A 136 4.05 4.88 6.31
CA SER A 136 4.66 4.17 5.18
C SER A 136 5.34 2.87 5.62
N VAL A 137 6.15 2.93 6.68
CA VAL A 137 6.83 1.74 7.23
C VAL A 137 5.81 0.71 7.73
N LYS A 138 4.78 1.15 8.45
CA LYS A 138 3.72 0.26 8.93
C LYS A 138 2.91 -0.36 7.79
N ALA A 139 2.56 0.43 6.78
CA ALA A 139 1.89 -0.07 5.58
C ALA A 139 2.74 -1.13 4.84
N ASN A 140 4.06 -0.93 4.76
CA ASN A 140 4.97 -1.92 4.18
C ASN A 140 5.01 -3.23 4.97
N ASN A 141 4.86 -3.17 6.29
CA ASN A 141 4.73 -4.33 7.17
C ASN A 141 3.32 -4.97 7.15
N GLY A 142 2.39 -4.43 6.35
CA GLY A 142 1.00 -4.90 6.30
C GLY A 142 0.14 -4.43 7.46
N GLU A 143 0.61 -3.47 8.26
CA GLU A 143 -0.10 -2.88 9.39
C GLU A 143 -0.83 -1.60 8.98
N TYR A 144 -2.06 -1.45 9.46
CA TYR A 144 -2.78 -0.19 9.37
C TYR A 144 -2.40 0.73 10.54
N TRP A 145 -1.98 1.96 10.22
CA TRP A 145 -1.70 2.99 11.21
C TRP A 145 -2.49 4.26 10.93
N LYS A 146 -3.38 4.59 11.86
CA LYS A 146 -4.15 5.83 11.80
C LYS A 146 -3.26 7.02 12.13
N TYR A 147 -3.27 8.03 11.27
CA TYR A 147 -2.53 9.25 11.51
C TYR A 147 -3.01 9.94 12.81
N PRO A 148 -2.12 10.28 13.74
CA PRO A 148 -2.45 11.09 14.91
C PRO A 148 -2.93 12.48 14.49
N PHE A 149 -3.70 13.14 15.36
CA PHE A 149 -4.23 14.50 15.13
C PHE A 149 -4.99 14.64 13.79
N THR A 150 -5.69 13.58 13.38
CA THR A 150 -6.49 13.56 12.16
C THR A 150 -7.97 13.70 12.47
N ILE A 151 -8.61 14.68 11.85
CA ILE A 151 -10.06 14.86 11.84
C ILE A 151 -10.64 13.92 10.78
N GLN A 152 -11.63 13.11 11.15
CA GLN A 152 -12.26 12.14 10.24
C GLN A 152 -13.40 12.79 9.44
N PHE A 153 -13.08 13.31 8.26
CA PHE A 153 -14.07 13.83 7.31
C PHE A 153 -14.75 12.69 6.53
N ILE A 154 -13.97 11.68 6.15
CA ILE A 154 -14.42 10.51 5.41
C ILE A 154 -14.30 9.27 6.31
N LYS A 155 -15.37 8.48 6.35
CA LYS A 155 -15.48 7.25 7.17
C LYS A 155 -15.29 5.99 6.34
#